data_AF-A0A855FNW1-F1
#
_entry.id   AF-A0A855FNW1-F1
#
_cell.length_a   1.000
_cell.length_b   1.000
_cell.length_c   1.000
_cell.angle_alpha   90.00
_cell.angle_beta   90.00
_cell.angle_gamma   90.00
#
_symmetry.space_group_name_H-M   'P 1'
#
loop_
_entity.id
_entity.type
_entity.pdbx_description
1 polymer ?
#
loop_
_entity_poly.entity_id
_entity_poly.type
_entity_poly.pdbx_seq_one_letter_code
_entity_poly.pdbx_strand_id
1 'polypeptide(L)'
;MGNAHTEIGALQQTANKGLTEGADAVMKVTGKDLCDYCQKDVVAMAKASKLNSLKIYAETDDAYRFYEWEAGMARFKITETPK
;
A
#
# COMPACT_ATOMS: atom_id res chain seq x y z
N MET A 1 -7.08 14.69 7.85
CA MET A 1 -6.00 14.01 8.60
C MET A 1 -6.36 12.54 8.83
N GLY A 2 -6.57 11.76 7.76
CA GLY A 2 -7.28 10.48 7.84
C GLY A 2 -6.44 9.29 7.41
N ASN A 3 -6.23 8.36 8.35
CA ASN A 3 -5.95 6.91 8.26
C ASN A 3 -4.79 6.37 7.41
N ALA A 4 -4.45 6.93 6.25
CA ALA A 4 -3.33 6.43 5.43
C ALA A 4 -1.96 6.61 6.10
N HIS A 5 -1.86 7.55 7.05
CA HIS A 5 -0.65 7.73 7.86
C HIS A 5 -0.36 6.51 8.75
N THR A 6 -1.39 5.77 9.18
CA THR A 6 -1.23 4.57 10.01
C THR A 6 -0.59 3.43 9.21
N GLU A 7 -0.97 3.28 7.95
CA GLU A 7 -0.50 2.24 7.03
C GLU A 7 0.97 2.45 6.64
N ILE A 8 1.33 3.70 6.34
CA ILE A 8 2.72 4.11 6.12
C ILE A 8 3.56 3.84 7.37
N GLY A 9 3.02 4.13 8.57
CA GLY A 9 3.71 3.89 9.84
C GLY A 9 4.00 2.41 10.11
N ALA A 10 3.09 1.49 9.74
CA ALA A 10 3.28 0.05 9.93
C ALA A 10 4.35 -0.52 8.98
N LEU A 11 4.34 -0.09 7.72
CA LEU A 11 5.38 -0.45 6.74
C LEU A 11 6.74 0.12 7.17
N GLN A 12 6.79 1.38 7.61
CA GLN A 12 8.03 2.03 8.06
C GLN A 12 8.62 1.34 9.30
N GLN A 13 7.78 0.94 10.27
CA GLN A 13 8.24 0.20 11.44
C GLN A 13 8.81 -1.17 11.09
N THR A 14 8.21 -1.87 10.14
CA THR A 14 8.68 -3.19 9.69
C THR A 14 9.96 -3.07 8.88
N ALA A 15 10.07 -2.04 8.04
CA ALA A 15 11.27 -1.71 7.28
C ALA A 15 12.45 -1.34 8.17
N ASN A 16 12.21 -0.52 9.21
CA ASN A 16 13.23 -0.15 10.19
C ASN A 16 13.76 -1.35 11.00
N LYS A 17 13.04 -2.47 11.02
CA LYS A 17 13.50 -3.74 11.62
C LYS A 17 14.29 -4.63 10.65
N GLY A 18 14.49 -4.18 9.40
CA GLY A 18 15.22 -4.94 8.37
C GLY A 18 14.46 -6.13 7.81
N LEU A 19 13.16 -6.26 8.09
CA LEU A 19 12.36 -7.44 7.75
C LEU A 19 11.72 -7.37 6.35
N THR A 20 11.93 -6.27 5.63
CA THR A 20 11.25 -5.99 4.35
C THR A 20 12.14 -6.22 3.13
N GLU A 21 13.45 -6.37 3.29
CA GLU A 21 14.36 -6.53 2.16
C GLU A 21 14.06 -7.85 1.42
N GLY A 22 13.60 -7.74 0.17
CA GLY A 22 13.21 -8.90 -0.65
C GLY A 22 11.91 -9.58 -0.23
N ALA A 23 11.13 -8.96 0.67
CA ALA A 23 9.86 -9.50 1.12
C ALA A 23 8.68 -9.03 0.26
N ASP A 24 7.61 -9.81 0.27
CA ASP A 24 6.30 -9.42 -0.25
C ASP A 24 5.43 -8.92 0.91
N ALA A 25 4.71 -7.83 0.68
CA ALA A 25 3.83 -7.23 1.68
C ALA A 25 2.36 -7.27 1.23
N VAL A 26 1.47 -7.59 2.16
CA VAL A 26 0.02 -7.54 1.96
C VAL A 26 -0.62 -6.70 3.05
N MET A 27 -1.51 -5.80 2.64
CA MET A 27 -2.23 -4.89 3.52
C MET A 27 -3.73 -4.90 3.21
N LYS A 28 -4.57 -4.82 4.24
CA LYS A 28 -6.01 -4.62 4.10
C LYS A 28 -6.40 -3.32 4.77
N VAL A 29 -7.17 -2.51 4.06
CA VAL A 29 -7.72 -1.22 4.48
C VAL A 29 -9.24 -1.31 4.42
N THR A 30 -9.93 -0.91 5.48
CA THR A 30 -11.40 -0.93 5.54
C THR A 30 -11.94 0.44 5.93
N GLY A 31 -13.10 0.78 5.37
CA GLY A 31 -13.88 1.97 5.71
C GLY A 31 -13.47 3.26 4.99
N LYS A 32 -12.27 3.34 4.39
CA LYS A 32 -11.83 4.43 3.50
C LYS A 32 -10.86 3.94 2.46
N ASP A 33 -10.83 4.62 1.32
CA ASP A 33 -9.87 4.34 0.25
C ASP A 33 -8.51 5.01 0.48
N LEU A 34 -7.49 4.52 -0.23
CA LEU A 34 -6.21 5.22 -0.41
C LEU A 34 -6.39 6.45 -1.28
N CYS A 35 -6.22 7.60 -0.66
CA CYS A 35 -6.17 8.86 -1.37
C CYS A 35 -5.00 8.90 -2.38
N ASP A 36 -5.12 9.72 -3.44
CA ASP A 36 -4.09 9.80 -4.48
C ASP A 36 -2.70 10.23 -3.97
N TYR A 37 -2.64 11.07 -2.93
CA TYR A 37 -1.36 11.46 -2.31
C TYR A 37 -0.73 10.27 -1.56
N CYS A 38 -1.55 9.48 -0.87
CA CYS A 38 -1.18 8.32 -0.08
C CYS A 38 -0.54 7.25 -0.97
N GLN A 39 -1.09 7.03 -2.16
CA GLN A 39 -0.60 6.03 -3.10
C GLN A 39 0.86 6.27 -3.49
N LYS A 40 1.25 7.52 -3.75
CA LYS A 40 2.63 7.88 -4.11
C LYS A 40 3.58 7.65 -2.95
N ASP A 41 3.20 8.09 -1.76
CA ASP A 41 4.01 7.95 -0.56
C ASP A 41 4.22 6.48 -0.19
N VAL A 42 3.17 5.65 -0.32
CA VAL A 42 3.26 4.20 -0.08
C VAL A 42 4.19 3.52 -1.09
N VAL A 43 4.16 3.90 -2.37
CA VAL A 43 5.11 3.38 -3.38
C VAL A 43 6.54 3.80 -3.05
N ALA A 44 6.76 5.06 -2.67
CA ALA A 44 8.08 5.54 -2.26
C ALA A 44 8.61 4.75 -1.04
N MET A 45 7.72 4.48 -0.08
CA MET A 45 8.00 3.67 1.09
C MET A 45 8.35 2.22 0.74
N ALA A 46 7.59 1.59 -0.15
CA ALA A 46 7.85 0.22 -0.59
C ALA A 46 9.24 0.09 -1.25
N LYS A 47 9.62 1.08 -2.05
CA LYS A 47 10.96 1.20 -2.65
C LYS A 47 12.05 1.37 -1.60
N ALA A 48 11.87 2.31 -0.67
CA ALA A 48 12.83 2.57 0.40
C ALA A 48 13.02 1.34 1.31
N SER A 49 11.96 0.57 1.48
CA SER A 49 11.93 -0.68 2.26
C SER A 49 12.47 -1.89 1.49
N LYS A 50 12.81 -1.71 0.19
CA LYS A 50 13.28 -2.76 -0.72
C LYS A 50 12.35 -3.99 -0.78
N LEU A 51 11.04 -3.75 -0.77
CA LEU A 51 10.05 -4.79 -0.99
C LEU A 51 10.12 -5.31 -2.44
N ASN A 52 9.84 -6.60 -2.62
CA ASN A 52 9.63 -7.19 -3.95
C ASN A 52 8.24 -6.88 -4.50
N SER A 53 7.21 -6.94 -3.64
CA SER A 53 5.85 -6.55 -4.01
C SER A 53 5.06 -6.00 -2.83
N LEU A 54 4.01 -5.24 -3.15
CA LEU A 54 3.03 -4.73 -2.21
C LEU A 54 1.63 -4.85 -2.82
N LYS A 55 0.74 -5.55 -2.11
CA LYS A 55 -0.68 -5.66 -2.43
C LYS A 55 -1.53 -5.01 -1.35
N ILE A 56 -2.45 -4.14 -1.76
CA ILE A 56 -3.38 -3.48 -0.84
C ILE A 56 -4.82 -3.74 -1.27
N TYR A 57 -5.61 -4.22 -0.32
CA TYR A 57 -7.03 -4.49 -0.46
C TYR A 57 -7.80 -3.40 0.28
N ALA A 58 -8.37 -2.44 -0.45
CA ALA A 58 -9.17 -1.36 0.11
C ALA A 58 -10.66 -1.66 -0.08
N GLU A 59 -11.41 -1.61 1.02
CA GLU A 59 -12.86 -1.76 1.01
C GLU A 59 -13.50 -0.45 1.47
N THR A 60 -14.26 0.17 0.56
CA THR A 60 -15.12 1.34 0.83
C THR A 60 -16.57 0.91 0.93
N ASP A 61 -17.46 1.84 1.27
CA ASP A 61 -18.90 1.57 1.28
C ASP A 61 -19.44 1.25 -0.13
N ASP A 62 -18.84 1.85 -1.18
CA ASP A 62 -19.35 1.80 -2.55
C ASP A 62 -18.59 0.82 -3.48
N ALA A 63 -17.34 0.46 -3.14
CA ALA A 63 -16.48 -0.34 -4.00
C ALA A 63 -15.35 -1.09 -3.25
N TYR A 64 -14.85 -2.14 -3.91
CA TYR A 64 -13.59 -2.80 -3.59
C TYR A 64 -12.50 -2.30 -4.54
N ARG A 65 -11.35 -1.86 -3.99
CA ARG A 65 -10.16 -1.49 -4.77
C ARG A 65 -8.97 -2.36 -4.41
N PHE A 66 -8.25 -2.79 -5.42
CA PHE A 66 -7.05 -3.61 -5.31
C PHE A 66 -5.88 -2.86 -5.93
N TYR A 67 -4.86 -2.62 -5.12
CA TYR A 67 -3.62 -1.95 -5.51
C TYR A 67 -2.51 -2.98 -5.55
N GLU A 68 -1.83 -3.10 -6.70
CA GLU A 68 -0.72 -4.01 -6.88
C GLU A 68 0.51 -3.24 -7.35
N TRP A 69 1.63 -3.41 -6.64
CA TRP A 69 2.92 -2.83 -6.98
C TRP A 69 4.00 -3.90 -6.87
N GLU A 70 4.93 -3.88 -7.81
CA GLU A 70 6.12 -4.73 -7.84
C GLU A 70 7.38 -3.86 -7.98
N ALA A 71 8.51 -4.37 -7.51
CA ALA A 71 9.79 -3.70 -7.62
C ALA A 71 10.08 -3.30 -9.07
N GLY A 72 10.39 -2.01 -9.27
CA GLY A 72 10.59 -1.41 -10.60
C GLY A 72 9.36 -0.64 -11.12
N MET A 73 8.18 -0.81 -10.55
CA MET A 73 7.00 -0.03 -10.96
C MET A 73 7.06 1.42 -10.44
N ALA A 74 6.58 2.36 -11.25
CA ALA A 74 6.48 3.77 -10.86
C ALA A 74 5.26 4.08 -9.98
N ARG A 75 4.16 3.34 -10.15
CA ARG A 75 2.87 3.52 -9.50
C ARG A 75 2.16 2.17 -9.35
N PHE A 76 1.10 2.12 -8.54
CA PHE A 76 0.22 0.96 -8.45
C PHE A 76 -0.49 0.69 -9.78
N LYS A 77 -0.72 -0.59 -10.06
CA LYS A 77 -1.84 -1.04 -10.88
C LYS A 77 -3.08 -1.07 -9.97
N ILE A 78 -4.18 -0.49 -10.43
CA ILE A 78 -5.41 -0.34 -9.66
C ILE A 78 -6.52 -1.10 -10.37
N THR A 79 -7.22 -1.96 -9.63
CA THR A 79 -8.46 -2.61 -10.08
C THR A 79 -9.58 -2.20 -9.14
N GLU A 80 -10.71 -1.76 -9.67
CA GLU A 80 -11.89 -1.39 -8.91
C GLU A 80 -13.06 -2.30 -9.31
N THR A 81 -13.78 -2.78 -8.30
CA THR A 81 -15.03 -3.53 -8.46
C THR A 81 -16.11 -2.84 -7.62
N PRO A 82 -17.17 -2.28 -8.23
CA PRO A 82 -18.32 -1.75 -7.51
C PRO A 82 -18.99 -2.81 -6.63
N LYS A 83 -19.59 -2.38 -5.51
CA LYS A 83 -20.38 -3.23 -4.62
C LYS A 83 -21.82 -3.41 -5.09
#